data_AF-A0A1Y1K0L9-F1
#
_entry.id   AF-A0A1Y1K0L9-F1
#
_cell.length_a   1.000
_cell.length_b   1.000
_cell.length_c   1.000
_cell.angle_alpha   90.00
_cell.angle_beta   90.00
_cell.angle_gamma   90.00
#
_symmetry.space_group_name_H-M   'P 1'
#
loop_
_entity.id
_entity.type
_entity.pdbx_description
1 polymer ?
#
loop_
_entity_poly.entity_id
_entity_poly.type
_entity_poly.pdbx_seq_one_letter_code
_entity_poly.pdbx_strand_id
1 'polypeptide(L)'
;MQCFSIPKNWDRLSMVHTDPDANQLKCMNGMRFFSMIAVVVCHSFMASSCGFVSNPQYMEKMTSDPKAMLFLNGHTATQTFFVMSGWLLSYHFFLTFEKVHFQFTYILYAFVHRYVRLTIPLAVVVAINATWLPHLARGPVWDQAVGNEYRSCRKNWWANLLYVNNYYEERNMCLPHSWYLAADTQLFLYSLLLLSIIWKNRRIASKVFAASLIMGVLVPGILAYIHDIHIVLRAYPENLQTRLVNLPEWSYFMVPGHTSIGGYTIGLIGGYLYYKNRNKKLFAKTYQHILWFVVVFSFPLTVILLGLLLHDDNYTPSSLETAVYVGLSRNLYAFGMCLMIFGFTQNIGCRVGQRHRNDTGFAILRKIFVLRVLGTFHNNTYTKWPYQIDDLYIGP
;
A
#
# COMPACT_ATOMS: atom_id res chain seq x y z
N MET A 1 28.81 -5.79 14.05
CA MET A 1 28.64 -5.57 12.60
C MET A 1 28.17 -6.81 11.80
N GLN A 2 27.59 -7.85 12.43
CA GLN A 2 27.12 -9.04 11.68
C GLN A 2 25.89 -8.76 10.79
N CYS A 3 25.19 -7.63 10.98
CA CYS A 3 23.99 -7.26 10.25
C CYS A 3 24.24 -6.85 8.79
N PHE A 4 25.48 -6.45 8.43
CA PHE A 4 25.86 -6.01 7.08
C PHE A 4 26.62 -7.06 6.26
N SER A 5 26.83 -8.26 6.82
CA SER A 5 27.53 -9.34 6.14
C SER A 5 26.64 -9.94 5.04
N ILE A 6 26.95 -9.66 3.77
CA ILE A 6 26.24 -10.20 2.60
C ILE A 6 26.12 -11.74 2.65
N PRO A 7 27.20 -12.52 2.93
CA PRO A 7 27.09 -13.98 2.98
C PRO A 7 26.12 -14.48 4.05
N LYS A 8 26.27 -14.03 5.31
CA LYS A 8 25.35 -14.39 6.40
C LYS A 8 23.89 -13.97 6.14
N ASN A 9 23.68 -12.81 5.52
CA ASN A 9 22.33 -12.38 5.14
C ASN A 9 21.76 -13.24 4.01
N TRP A 10 22.60 -13.64 3.04
CA TRP A 10 22.24 -14.57 1.98
C TRP A 10 21.87 -15.95 2.54
N ASP A 11 22.68 -16.49 3.45
CA ASP A 11 22.40 -17.76 4.13
C ASP A 11 21.04 -17.70 4.83
N ARG A 12 20.78 -16.62 5.57
CA ARG A 12 19.48 -16.37 6.22
C ARG A 12 18.32 -16.25 5.23
N LEU A 13 18.53 -15.64 4.07
CA LEU A 13 17.52 -15.51 3.01
C LEU A 13 17.25 -16.85 2.31
N SER A 14 18.27 -17.69 2.16
CA SER A 14 18.16 -19.02 1.56
C SER A 14 17.70 -20.12 2.51
N MET A 15 17.65 -19.84 3.82
CA MET A 15 17.24 -20.81 4.82
C MET A 15 15.80 -21.28 4.60
N VAL A 16 15.62 -22.59 4.49
CA VAL A 16 14.30 -23.21 4.45
C VAL A 16 13.75 -23.25 5.87
N HIS A 17 12.82 -22.36 6.18
CA HIS A 17 12.11 -22.43 7.47
C HIS A 17 11.45 -23.80 7.67
N THR A 18 11.75 -24.43 8.78
CA THR A 18 11.17 -25.72 9.20
C THR A 18 9.81 -25.54 9.88
N ASP A 19 9.51 -24.34 10.37
CA ASP A 19 8.22 -24.02 10.99
C ASP A 19 7.06 -24.09 9.96
N PRO A 20 6.05 -24.95 10.19
CA PRO A 20 4.87 -25.07 9.33
C PRO A 20 4.11 -23.76 9.15
N ASP A 21 4.01 -22.93 10.19
CA ASP A 21 3.25 -21.68 10.16
C ASP A 21 4.01 -20.61 9.34
N ALA A 22 5.33 -20.53 9.55
CA ALA A 22 6.20 -19.69 8.72
C ALA A 22 6.13 -20.09 7.24
N ASN A 23 6.01 -21.39 6.93
CA ASN A 23 5.85 -21.91 5.57
C ASN A 23 4.51 -21.52 4.93
N GLN A 24 3.41 -21.57 5.67
CA GLN A 24 2.08 -21.20 5.15
C GLN A 24 1.94 -19.70 4.88
N LEU A 25 2.65 -18.85 5.65
CA LEU A 25 2.62 -17.39 5.51
C LEU A 25 3.66 -16.85 4.51
N LYS A 26 4.48 -17.71 3.87
CA LYS A 26 5.51 -17.29 2.89
C LYS A 26 4.94 -16.48 1.72
N CYS A 27 3.69 -16.74 1.32
CA CYS A 27 3.03 -16.01 0.24
C CYS A 27 2.96 -14.50 0.51
N MET A 28 2.81 -14.09 1.77
CA MET A 28 2.75 -12.68 2.16
C MET A 28 4.06 -11.96 1.90
N ASN A 29 5.21 -12.64 2.01
CA ASN A 29 6.51 -12.05 1.65
C ASN A 29 6.60 -11.80 0.13
N GLY A 30 6.08 -12.73 -0.68
CA GLY A 30 5.98 -12.53 -2.13
C GLY A 30 5.05 -11.37 -2.50
N MET A 31 3.87 -11.30 -1.88
CA MET A 31 2.93 -10.19 -2.06
C MET A 31 3.58 -8.85 -1.70
N ARG A 32 4.24 -8.76 -0.54
CA ARG A 32 4.98 -7.55 -0.13
C ARG A 32 5.99 -7.13 -1.17
N PHE A 33 6.78 -8.07 -1.69
CA PHE A 33 7.79 -7.76 -2.70
C PHE A 33 7.18 -7.14 -3.97
N PHE A 34 6.15 -7.78 -4.54
CA PHE A 34 5.51 -7.26 -5.74
C PHE A 34 4.76 -5.95 -5.50
N SER A 35 4.06 -5.82 -4.37
CA SER A 35 3.39 -4.56 -4.00
C SER A 35 4.40 -3.42 -3.80
N MET A 36 5.57 -3.68 -3.20
CA MET A 36 6.61 -2.66 -3.04
C MET A 36 7.20 -2.22 -4.38
N ILE A 37 7.43 -3.14 -5.32
CA ILE A 37 7.85 -2.77 -6.67
C ILE A 37 6.80 -1.87 -7.33
N ALA A 38 5.52 -2.24 -7.25
CA ALA A 38 4.44 -1.46 -7.83
C ALA A 38 4.38 -0.04 -7.24
N VAL A 39 4.53 0.10 -5.92
CA VAL A 39 4.60 1.40 -5.23
C VAL A 39 5.80 2.22 -5.67
N VAL A 40 6.99 1.63 -5.76
CA VAL A 40 8.20 2.33 -6.22
C VAL A 40 8.04 2.83 -7.65
N VAL A 41 7.51 1.99 -8.56
CA VAL A 41 7.25 2.38 -9.95
C VAL A 41 6.23 3.52 -10.00
N CYS A 42 5.13 3.41 -9.24
CA CYS A 42 4.10 4.43 -9.18
C CYS A 42 4.65 5.78 -8.69
N HIS A 43 5.43 5.80 -7.61
CA HIS A 43 6.02 7.05 -7.09
C HIS A 43 7.11 7.62 -7.99
N SER A 44 7.88 6.76 -8.68
CA SER A 44 8.88 7.22 -9.65
C SER A 44 8.23 7.90 -10.85
N PHE A 45 7.12 7.32 -11.33
CA PHE A 45 6.29 7.93 -12.36
C PHE A 45 5.71 9.26 -11.89
N MET A 46 5.06 9.28 -10.72
CA MET A 46 4.49 10.50 -10.15
C MET A 46 5.52 11.61 -9.99
N ALA A 47 6.70 11.32 -9.44
CA ALA A 47 7.78 12.28 -9.29
C ALA A 47 8.27 12.84 -10.65
N SER A 48 8.28 12.01 -11.70
CA SER A 48 8.62 12.45 -13.05
C SER A 48 7.53 13.37 -13.64
N SER A 49 6.27 13.08 -13.34
CA SER A 49 5.11 13.88 -13.78
C SER A 49 4.93 15.19 -13.00
N CYS A 50 5.59 15.38 -11.86
CA CYS A 50 5.58 16.65 -11.13
C CYS A 50 6.42 17.75 -11.81
N GLY A 51 7.31 17.37 -12.73
CA GLY A 51 8.14 18.30 -13.50
C GLY A 51 7.43 18.89 -14.71
N PHE A 52 8.15 19.72 -15.47
CA PHE A 52 7.63 20.26 -16.73
C PHE A 52 7.41 19.14 -17.75
N VAL A 53 6.17 18.96 -18.20
CA VAL A 53 5.79 17.99 -19.22
C VAL A 53 5.70 18.67 -20.58
N SER A 54 6.28 18.06 -21.61
CA SER A 54 6.24 18.59 -22.98
C SER A 54 4.85 18.47 -23.63
N ASN A 55 4.03 17.53 -23.18
CA ASN A 55 2.68 17.30 -23.66
C ASN A 55 1.68 17.21 -22.50
N PRO A 56 1.10 18.34 -22.05
CA PRO A 56 0.13 18.36 -20.96
C PRO A 56 -1.16 17.60 -21.31
N GLN A 57 -1.59 17.62 -22.58
CA GLN A 57 -2.78 16.90 -23.02
C GLN A 57 -2.65 15.38 -22.86
N TYR A 58 -1.43 14.84 -23.00
CA TYR A 58 -1.19 13.42 -22.74
C TYR A 58 -1.36 13.07 -21.25
N MET A 59 -0.93 13.96 -20.35
CA MET A 59 -1.14 13.79 -18.90
C MET A 59 -2.62 13.89 -18.52
N GLU A 60 -3.36 14.82 -19.12
CA GLU A 60 -4.80 14.95 -18.88
C GLU A 60 -5.58 13.74 -19.39
N LYS A 61 -5.24 13.23 -20.59
CA LYS A 61 -5.88 12.03 -21.16
C LYS A 61 -5.46 10.72 -20.49
N MET A 62 -4.42 10.76 -19.65
CA MET A 62 -3.96 9.58 -18.90
C MET A 62 -5.06 9.06 -17.97
N THR A 63 -5.91 9.92 -17.41
CA THR A 63 -7.03 9.47 -16.57
C THR A 63 -8.09 8.67 -17.34
N SER A 64 -8.13 8.81 -18.66
CA SER A 64 -9.08 8.10 -19.54
C SER A 64 -8.55 6.75 -20.02
N ASP A 65 -7.25 6.44 -19.86
CA ASP A 65 -6.69 5.14 -20.24
C ASP A 65 -6.86 4.13 -19.08
N PRO A 66 -7.55 2.99 -19.32
CA PRO A 66 -7.71 1.94 -18.31
C PRO A 66 -6.39 1.42 -17.72
N LYS A 67 -5.31 1.39 -18.50
CA LYS A 67 -4.00 0.95 -18.02
C LYS A 67 -3.40 1.95 -17.05
N ALA A 68 -3.59 3.23 -17.33
CA ALA A 68 -3.13 4.31 -16.46
C ALA A 68 -3.97 4.45 -15.18
N MET A 69 -5.27 4.13 -15.25
CA MET A 69 -6.13 4.07 -14.07
C MET A 69 -5.68 3.07 -13.01
N LEU A 70 -5.01 1.98 -13.40
CA LEU A 70 -4.37 1.06 -12.45
C LEU A 70 -3.28 1.77 -11.62
N PHE A 71 -2.54 2.70 -12.24
CA PHE A 71 -1.50 3.48 -11.57
C PHE A 71 -2.09 4.61 -10.73
N LEU A 72 -3.09 5.33 -11.24
CA LEU A 72 -3.74 6.45 -10.55
C LEU A 72 -4.55 6.00 -9.32
N ASN A 73 -5.06 4.77 -9.33
CA ASN A 73 -5.66 4.14 -8.15
C ASN A 73 -4.62 3.54 -7.17
N GLY A 74 -3.35 3.94 -7.25
CA GLY A 74 -2.28 3.46 -6.37
C GLY A 74 -2.57 3.65 -4.88
N HIS A 75 -3.37 4.65 -4.51
CA HIS A 75 -3.82 4.83 -3.13
C HIS A 75 -4.61 3.62 -2.61
N THR A 76 -5.43 2.99 -3.45
CA THR A 76 -6.20 1.78 -3.10
C THR A 76 -5.26 0.58 -2.92
N ALA A 77 -4.16 0.51 -3.69
CA ALA A 77 -3.17 -0.57 -3.55
C ALA A 77 -2.52 -0.60 -2.16
N THR A 78 -2.43 0.54 -1.46
CA THR A 78 -1.93 0.61 -0.08
C THR A 78 -2.76 -0.20 0.91
N GLN A 79 -4.05 -0.44 0.62
CA GLN A 79 -4.92 -1.32 1.43
C GLN A 79 -4.36 -2.74 1.54
N THR A 80 -3.58 -3.19 0.56
CA THR A 80 -2.88 -4.49 0.64
C THR A 80 -1.96 -4.55 1.86
N PHE A 81 -1.21 -3.48 2.14
CA PHE A 81 -0.33 -3.42 3.30
C PHE A 81 -1.12 -3.36 4.61
N PHE A 82 -2.21 -2.59 4.67
CA PHE A 82 -3.06 -2.53 5.85
C PHE A 82 -3.72 -3.89 6.17
N VAL A 83 -4.23 -4.59 5.15
CA VAL A 83 -4.77 -5.95 5.31
C VAL A 83 -3.70 -6.91 5.83
N MET A 84 -2.48 -6.89 5.26
CA MET A 84 -1.38 -7.75 5.72
C MET A 84 -0.94 -7.42 7.15
N SER A 85 -0.87 -6.14 7.52
CA SER A 85 -0.57 -5.67 8.87
C SER A 85 -1.60 -6.17 9.88
N GLY A 86 -2.89 -5.97 9.60
CA GLY A 86 -3.99 -6.41 10.45
C GLY A 86 -4.05 -7.94 10.59
N TRP A 87 -3.85 -8.66 9.49
CA TRP A 87 -3.81 -10.12 9.50
C TRP A 87 -2.76 -10.68 10.45
N LEU A 88 -1.51 -10.23 10.29
CA LEU A 88 -0.40 -10.71 11.10
C LEU A 88 -0.55 -10.29 12.55
N LEU A 89 -1.03 -9.07 12.81
CA LEU A 89 -1.30 -8.62 14.17
C LEU A 89 -2.30 -9.54 14.87
N SER A 90 -3.46 -9.76 14.25
CA SER A 90 -4.52 -10.61 14.81
C SER A 90 -4.02 -12.03 15.02
N TYR A 91 -3.39 -12.65 14.01
CA TYR A 91 -2.87 -14.00 14.10
C TYR A 91 -1.83 -14.17 15.23
N HIS A 92 -0.81 -13.31 15.29
CA HIS A 92 0.21 -13.40 16.32
C HIS A 92 -0.32 -13.07 17.72
N PHE A 93 -1.27 -12.15 17.83
CA PHE A 93 -1.92 -11.81 19.10
C PHE A 93 -2.62 -13.05 19.69
N PHE A 94 -3.51 -13.70 18.92
CA PHE A 94 -4.22 -14.88 19.41
C PHE A 94 -3.28 -16.06 19.67
N LEU A 95 -2.24 -16.25 18.85
CA LEU A 95 -1.24 -17.30 19.04
C LEU A 95 -0.41 -17.11 20.31
N THR A 96 -0.05 -15.86 20.65
CA THR A 96 0.75 -15.53 21.84
C THR A 96 -0.06 -15.78 23.11
N PHE A 97 -1.30 -15.28 23.15
CA PHE A 97 -2.15 -15.36 24.33
C PHE A 97 -2.84 -16.72 24.52
N GLU A 98 -2.72 -17.64 23.56
CA GLU A 98 -3.03 -19.06 23.78
C GLU A 98 -2.05 -19.70 24.79
N LYS A 99 -0.81 -19.20 24.86
CA LYS A 99 0.26 -19.75 25.71
C LYS A 99 0.52 -18.94 26.97
N VAL A 100 0.26 -17.63 26.92
CA VAL A 100 0.60 -16.67 27.98
C VAL A 100 -0.66 -15.94 28.44
N HIS A 101 -0.79 -15.68 29.74
CA HIS A 101 -1.89 -14.87 30.25
C HIS A 101 -1.82 -13.43 29.72
N PHE A 102 -2.98 -12.90 29.33
CA PHE A 102 -3.07 -11.53 28.83
C PHE A 102 -2.78 -10.50 29.91
N GLN A 103 -1.87 -9.58 29.62
CA GLN A 103 -1.54 -8.43 30.46
C GLN A 103 -1.60 -7.16 29.63
N PHE A 104 -2.19 -6.09 30.17
CA PHE A 104 -2.28 -4.80 29.48
C PHE A 104 -0.90 -4.18 29.17
N THR A 105 0.12 -4.51 29.95
CA THR A 105 1.52 -4.13 29.71
C THR A 105 2.03 -4.61 28.35
N TYR A 106 1.45 -5.69 27.78
CA TYR A 106 1.77 -6.15 26.43
C TYR A 106 1.49 -5.09 25.36
N ILE A 107 0.43 -4.29 25.50
CA ILE A 107 0.10 -3.25 24.53
C ILE A 107 1.24 -2.24 24.44
N LEU A 108 1.74 -1.80 25.59
CA LEU A 108 2.88 -0.89 25.66
C LEU A 108 4.15 -1.52 25.09
N TYR A 109 4.44 -2.78 25.47
CA TYR A 109 5.60 -3.51 24.93
C TYR A 109 5.54 -3.65 23.41
N ALA A 110 4.40 -4.08 22.86
CA ALA A 110 4.18 -4.26 21.44
C ALA A 110 4.31 -2.93 20.68
N PHE A 111 3.79 -1.84 21.26
CA PHE A 111 3.94 -0.50 20.71
C PHE A 111 5.38 -0.03 20.71
N VAL A 112 6.09 -0.10 21.84
CA VAL A 112 7.49 0.34 21.95
C VAL A 112 8.39 -0.44 21.00
N HIS A 113 8.23 -1.77 20.94
CA HIS A 113 9.01 -2.61 20.02
C HIS A 113 8.78 -2.22 18.56
N ARG A 114 7.52 -1.95 18.17
CA ARG A 114 7.19 -1.49 16.82
C ARG A 114 7.72 -0.08 16.55
N TYR A 115 7.58 0.82 17.53
CA TYR A 115 8.03 2.20 17.46
C TYR A 115 9.54 2.24 17.20
N VAL A 116 10.35 1.61 18.05
CA VAL A 116 11.81 1.58 17.88
C VAL A 116 12.21 1.01 16.51
N ARG A 117 11.56 -0.09 16.09
CA ARG A 117 11.85 -0.74 14.80
C ARG A 117 11.59 0.18 13.60
N LEU A 118 10.53 0.98 13.61
CA LEU A 118 10.11 1.81 12.47
C LEU A 118 10.69 3.24 12.53
N THR A 119 10.81 3.81 13.74
CA THR A 119 11.25 5.18 13.94
C THR A 119 12.73 5.36 13.63
N ILE A 120 13.60 4.37 13.92
CA ILE A 120 15.04 4.46 13.61
C ILE A 120 15.28 4.71 12.10
N PRO A 121 14.81 3.86 11.18
CA PRO A 121 15.02 4.10 9.76
C PRO A 121 14.30 5.36 9.28
N LEU A 122 13.10 5.67 9.79
CA LEU A 122 12.37 6.88 9.43
C LEU A 122 13.15 8.15 9.81
N ALA A 123 13.71 8.20 11.02
CA ALA A 123 14.49 9.34 11.50
C ALA A 123 15.71 9.61 10.61
N VAL A 124 16.39 8.55 10.14
CA VAL A 124 17.50 8.68 9.19
C VAL A 124 17.03 9.29 7.86
N VAL A 125 15.91 8.81 7.30
CA VAL A 125 15.35 9.34 6.05
C VAL A 125 14.93 10.80 6.21
N VAL A 126 14.25 11.14 7.31
CA VAL A 126 13.85 12.52 7.63
C VAL A 126 15.07 13.42 7.76
N ALA A 127 16.13 12.98 8.46
CA ALA A 127 17.36 13.74 8.60
C ALA A 127 18.04 14.01 7.26
N ILE A 128 18.17 12.98 6.40
CA ILE A 128 18.74 13.12 5.05
C ILE A 128 17.92 14.12 4.21
N ASN A 129 16.60 14.05 4.28
CA ASN A 129 15.73 14.94 3.51
C ASN A 129 15.74 16.39 4.04
N ALA A 130 15.90 16.57 5.35
CA ALA A 130 16.01 17.90 5.95
C ALA A 130 17.37 18.57 5.67
N THR A 131 18.46 17.79 5.59
CA THR A 131 19.83 18.33 5.51
C THR A 131 20.47 18.16 4.14
N TRP A 132 20.57 16.94 3.61
CA TRP A 132 21.37 16.61 2.43
C TRP A 132 20.63 16.77 1.11
N LEU A 133 19.30 16.58 1.08
CA LEU A 133 18.48 16.72 -0.13
C LEU A 133 18.76 18.00 -0.96
N PRO A 134 18.83 19.22 -0.38
CA PRO A 134 19.13 20.42 -1.17
C PRO A 134 20.53 20.42 -1.80
N HIS A 135 21.45 19.57 -1.34
CA HIS A 135 22.84 19.50 -1.81
C HIS A 135 23.11 18.35 -2.77
N LEU A 136 22.14 17.46 -3.03
CA LEU A 136 22.33 16.28 -3.91
C LEU A 136 22.45 16.64 -5.40
N ALA A 137 21.90 17.77 -5.83
CA ALA A 137 22.02 18.26 -7.19
C ALA A 137 22.03 19.80 -7.22
N ARG A 138 22.42 20.36 -8.36
CA ARG A 138 22.42 21.81 -8.62
C ARG A 138 21.72 22.04 -9.95
N GLY A 139 20.83 23.02 -10.01
CA GLY A 139 20.14 23.39 -11.23
C GLY A 139 19.02 24.40 -10.97
N PRO A 140 18.60 25.17 -11.99
CA PRO A 140 17.60 26.23 -11.84
C PRO A 140 16.24 25.69 -11.39
N VAL A 141 15.93 24.42 -11.70
CA VAL A 141 14.68 23.75 -11.34
C VAL A 141 14.77 22.90 -10.06
N TRP A 142 15.96 22.77 -9.45
CA TRP A 142 16.15 21.86 -8.31
C TRP A 142 15.35 22.31 -7.08
N ASP A 143 15.40 23.59 -6.71
CA ASP A 143 14.60 24.10 -5.58
C ASP A 143 13.09 24.01 -5.87
N GLN A 144 12.66 24.09 -7.13
CA GLN A 144 11.26 23.84 -7.47
C GLN A 144 10.87 22.38 -7.24
N ALA A 145 11.74 21.43 -7.57
CA ALA A 145 11.47 19.99 -7.44
C ALA A 145 11.49 19.49 -5.98
N VAL A 146 12.48 19.92 -5.18
CA VAL A 146 12.70 19.40 -3.81
C VAL A 146 12.52 20.44 -2.71
N GLY A 147 12.31 21.70 -3.07
CA GLY A 147 12.27 22.81 -2.11
C GLY A 147 11.18 22.68 -1.07
N ASN A 148 9.98 22.31 -1.51
CA ASN A 148 8.87 22.07 -0.59
C ASN A 148 9.18 20.95 0.41
N GLU A 149 9.85 19.89 -0.06
CA GLU A 149 10.12 18.69 0.74
C GLU A 149 11.16 18.95 1.84
N TYR A 150 12.33 19.54 1.53
CA TYR A 150 13.31 19.81 2.58
C TYR A 150 12.85 20.89 3.55
N ARG A 151 12.13 21.92 3.09
CA ARG A 151 11.58 22.98 3.97
C ARG A 151 10.53 22.42 4.92
N SER A 152 9.60 21.61 4.40
CA SER A 152 8.62 20.89 5.22
C SER A 152 9.30 19.95 6.20
N CYS A 153 10.38 19.26 5.80
CA CYS A 153 11.16 18.44 6.72
C CYS A 153 11.89 19.22 7.81
N ARG A 154 12.46 20.38 7.53
CA ARG A 154 13.07 21.22 8.58
C ARG A 154 12.05 21.73 9.60
N LYS A 155 10.83 22.05 9.15
CA LYS A 155 9.76 22.57 10.02
C LYS A 155 9.03 21.46 10.79
N ASN A 156 8.65 20.38 10.09
CA ASN A 156 7.66 19.39 10.55
C ASN A 156 8.26 17.97 10.73
N TRP A 157 9.59 17.82 10.88
CA TRP A 157 10.24 16.52 11.10
C TRP A 157 9.65 15.74 12.29
N TRP A 158 9.34 16.45 13.38
CA TRP A 158 8.85 15.84 14.62
C TRP A 158 7.51 15.13 14.43
N ALA A 159 6.65 15.64 13.53
CA ALA A 159 5.35 15.06 13.24
C ALA A 159 5.46 13.66 12.61
N ASN A 160 6.53 13.41 11.84
CA ASN A 160 6.84 12.08 11.30
C ASN A 160 7.26 11.10 12.40
N LEU A 161 8.08 11.54 13.36
CA LEU A 161 8.56 10.68 14.45
C LEU A 161 7.46 10.35 15.47
N LEU A 162 6.45 11.22 15.59
CA LEU A 162 5.26 10.97 16.39
C LEU A 162 4.14 10.25 15.62
N TYR A 163 4.32 10.00 14.32
CA TYR A 163 3.29 9.38 13.46
C TYR A 163 1.96 10.16 13.45
N VAL A 164 2.04 11.50 13.42
CA VAL A 164 0.88 12.41 13.34
C VAL A 164 0.93 13.32 12.11
N ASN A 165 1.92 13.12 11.23
CA ASN A 165 2.09 13.90 10.00
C ASN A 165 0.89 13.81 9.05
N ASN A 166 0.07 12.77 9.15
CA ASN A 166 -1.16 12.64 8.36
C ASN A 166 -2.36 13.43 8.93
N TYR A 167 -2.21 14.11 10.07
CA TYR A 167 -3.23 14.98 10.68
C TYR A 167 -2.71 16.39 10.98
N TYR A 168 -1.40 16.54 11.14
CA TYR A 168 -0.76 17.81 11.44
C TYR A 168 -0.16 18.43 10.18
N GLU A 169 -0.63 19.62 9.80
CA GLU A 169 -0.20 20.36 8.60
C GLU A 169 -0.07 19.42 7.38
N GLU A 170 -1.13 18.68 7.05
CA GLU A 170 -1.16 17.60 6.06
C GLU A 170 -0.79 18.06 4.63
N ARG A 171 -0.86 19.37 4.36
CA ARG A 171 -0.42 19.98 3.10
C ARG A 171 1.09 20.25 3.06
N ASN A 172 1.72 20.44 4.23
CA ASN A 172 3.15 20.70 4.41
C ASN A 172 3.83 19.52 5.12
N MET A 173 3.49 18.30 4.71
CA MET A 173 4.06 17.09 5.27
C MET A 173 5.53 16.96 4.91
N CYS A 174 6.38 16.72 5.90
CA CYS A 174 7.68 16.14 5.64
C CYS A 174 7.49 14.71 5.13
N LEU A 175 8.09 14.39 3.99
CA LEU A 175 7.95 13.10 3.28
C LEU A 175 6.47 12.72 3.05
N PRO A 176 5.79 13.29 2.05
CA PRO A 176 4.36 13.01 1.82
C PRO A 176 4.05 11.52 1.76
N HIS A 177 4.89 10.73 1.10
CA HIS A 177 4.77 9.26 0.99
C HIS A 177 4.85 8.50 2.33
N SER A 178 5.25 9.13 3.43
CA SER A 178 5.28 8.51 4.76
C SER A 178 3.90 8.45 5.45
N TRP A 179 2.87 9.07 4.86
CA TRP A 179 1.51 9.10 5.42
C TRP A 179 0.99 7.71 5.81
N TYR A 180 1.28 6.69 5.00
CA TYR A 180 0.78 5.33 5.23
C TYR A 180 1.40 4.71 6.49
N LEU A 181 2.62 5.10 6.85
CA LEU A 181 3.31 4.59 8.02
C LEU A 181 2.70 5.17 9.31
N ALA A 182 2.29 6.44 9.26
CA ALA A 182 1.52 7.05 10.34
C ALA A 182 0.16 6.40 10.50
N ALA A 183 -0.58 6.26 9.39
CA ALA A 183 -1.87 5.57 9.38
C ALA A 183 -1.77 4.12 9.91
N ASP A 184 -0.76 3.35 9.48
CA ASP A 184 -0.53 1.97 9.91
C ASP A 184 -0.19 1.87 11.41
N THR A 185 0.55 2.84 11.96
CA THR A 185 0.86 2.91 13.40
C THR A 185 -0.38 3.26 14.23
N GLN A 186 -1.21 4.19 13.76
CA GLN A 186 -2.47 4.56 14.40
C GLN A 186 -3.46 3.37 14.39
N LEU A 187 -3.61 2.72 13.24
CA LEU A 187 -4.47 1.55 13.08
C LEU A 187 -3.97 0.35 13.87
N PHE A 188 -2.65 0.20 14.05
CA PHE A 188 -2.08 -0.82 14.92
C PHE A 188 -2.47 -0.62 16.39
N LEU A 189 -2.37 0.61 16.90
CA LEU A 189 -2.80 0.94 18.27
C LEU A 189 -4.30 0.70 18.46
N TYR A 190 -5.12 1.23 17.54
CA TYR A 190 -6.56 0.97 17.49
C TYR A 190 -6.87 -0.53 17.55
N SER A 191 -6.15 -1.32 16.75
CA SER A 191 -6.38 -2.75 16.64
C SER A 191 -5.91 -3.53 17.86
N LEU A 192 -4.83 -3.13 18.52
CA LEU A 192 -4.41 -3.74 19.79
C LEU A 192 -5.49 -3.56 20.86
N LEU A 193 -6.10 -2.37 20.96
CA LEU A 193 -7.21 -2.13 21.88
C LEU A 193 -8.43 -2.97 21.51
N LEU A 194 -8.79 -3.00 20.23
CA LEU A 194 -9.92 -3.79 19.71
C LEU A 194 -9.74 -5.28 20.01
N LEU A 195 -8.56 -5.85 19.73
CA LEU A 195 -8.23 -7.24 20.02
C LEU A 195 -8.21 -7.54 21.52
N SER A 196 -7.77 -6.60 22.36
CA SER A 196 -7.79 -6.74 23.82
C SER A 196 -9.23 -6.84 24.36
N ILE A 197 -10.17 -6.06 23.82
CA ILE A 197 -11.61 -6.15 24.14
C ILE A 197 -12.15 -7.52 23.72
N ILE A 198 -11.83 -7.97 22.51
CA ILE A 198 -12.24 -9.29 21.99
C ILE A 198 -11.66 -10.42 22.83
N TRP A 199 -10.43 -10.29 23.31
CA TRP A 199 -9.78 -11.30 24.14
C TRP A 199 -10.52 -11.51 25.45
N LYS A 200 -10.95 -10.42 26.11
CA LYS A 200 -11.71 -10.48 27.36
C LYS A 200 -13.05 -11.19 27.19
N ASN A 201 -13.73 -11.01 26.05
CA ASN A 201 -14.97 -11.72 25.75
C ASN A 201 -15.05 -12.12 24.27
N ARG A 202 -14.68 -13.36 23.96
CA ARG A 202 -14.69 -13.87 22.59
C ARG A 202 -16.08 -13.91 21.94
N ARG A 203 -17.17 -13.91 22.73
CA ARG A 203 -18.55 -13.94 22.20
C ARG A 203 -18.93 -12.64 21.50
N ILE A 204 -18.33 -11.51 21.88
CA ILE A 204 -18.59 -10.20 21.25
C ILE A 204 -17.73 -9.95 20.00
N ALA A 205 -16.81 -10.85 19.65
CA ALA A 205 -15.88 -10.67 18.53
C ALA A 205 -16.58 -10.25 17.23
N SER A 206 -17.65 -10.97 16.86
CA SER A 206 -18.43 -10.67 15.65
C SER A 206 -19.05 -9.27 15.69
N LYS A 207 -19.61 -8.87 16.84
CA LYS A 207 -20.23 -7.54 17.02
C LYS A 207 -19.20 -6.42 16.92
N VAL A 208 -18.04 -6.59 17.57
CA VAL A 208 -16.94 -5.62 17.55
C VAL A 208 -16.36 -5.46 16.14
N PHE A 209 -16.11 -6.57 15.44
CA PHE A 209 -15.66 -6.51 14.05
C PHE A 209 -16.70 -5.90 13.12
N ALA A 210 -17.98 -6.24 13.26
CA ALA A 210 -19.06 -5.65 12.47
C ALA A 210 -19.14 -4.14 12.70
N ALA A 211 -19.09 -3.67 13.95
CA ALA A 211 -19.07 -2.24 14.27
C ALA A 211 -17.87 -1.53 13.64
N SER A 212 -16.68 -2.13 13.71
CA SER A 212 -15.46 -1.58 13.10
C SER A 212 -15.54 -1.51 11.56
N LEU A 213 -16.14 -2.50 10.91
CA LEU A 213 -16.38 -2.48 9.46
C LEU A 213 -17.40 -1.41 9.08
N ILE A 214 -18.50 -1.27 9.85
CA ILE A 214 -19.51 -0.24 9.62
C ILE A 214 -18.87 1.15 9.72
N MET A 215 -18.04 1.40 10.74
CA MET A 215 -17.28 2.65 10.84
C MET A 215 -16.34 2.85 9.64
N GLY A 216 -15.68 1.77 9.20
CA GLY A 216 -14.79 1.79 8.04
C GLY A 216 -15.46 2.11 6.70
N VAL A 217 -16.80 2.00 6.60
CA VAL A 217 -17.58 2.40 5.43
C VAL A 217 -18.23 3.77 5.64
N LEU A 218 -18.85 3.99 6.79
CA LEU A 218 -19.61 5.21 7.07
C LEU A 218 -18.70 6.43 7.19
N VAL A 219 -17.57 6.35 7.90
CA VAL A 219 -16.67 7.49 8.09
C VAL A 219 -16.18 8.06 6.75
N PRO A 220 -15.54 7.28 5.85
CA PRO A 220 -15.13 7.81 4.56
C PRO A 220 -16.32 8.27 3.69
N GLY A 221 -17.47 7.59 3.73
CA GLY A 221 -18.66 8.01 2.98
C GLY A 221 -19.25 9.34 3.47
N ILE A 222 -19.33 9.56 4.78
CA ILE A 222 -19.80 10.82 5.38
C ILE A 222 -18.85 11.95 5.04
N LEU A 223 -17.53 11.73 5.14
CA LEU A 223 -16.54 12.73 4.77
C LEU A 223 -16.63 13.10 3.29
N ALA A 224 -16.84 12.10 2.43
CA ALA A 224 -17.03 12.34 1.00
C ALA A 224 -18.28 13.17 0.71
N TYR A 225 -19.38 12.91 1.42
CA TYR A 225 -20.63 13.65 1.27
C TYR A 225 -20.51 15.11 1.74
N ILE A 226 -19.85 15.35 2.89
CA ILE A 226 -19.72 16.68 3.49
C ILE A 226 -18.74 17.55 2.70
N HIS A 227 -17.63 16.97 2.23
CA HIS A 227 -16.55 17.71 1.58
C HIS A 227 -16.60 17.67 0.06
N ASP A 228 -17.67 17.11 -0.53
CA ASP A 228 -17.90 17.00 -1.97
C ASP A 228 -16.66 16.55 -2.75
N ILE A 229 -16.01 15.49 -2.26
CA ILE A 229 -14.77 15.00 -2.85
C ILE A 229 -15.04 14.33 -4.19
N HIS A 230 -14.06 14.31 -5.10
CA HIS A 230 -14.19 13.61 -6.37
C HIS A 230 -13.78 12.13 -6.25
N ILE A 231 -14.47 11.28 -7.01
CA ILE A 231 -14.27 9.82 -7.05
C ILE A 231 -12.89 9.45 -7.60
N VAL A 232 -12.42 10.19 -8.59
CA VAL A 232 -11.14 9.99 -9.26
C VAL A 232 -10.28 11.24 -9.11
N LEU A 233 -9.02 11.02 -8.73
CA LEU A 233 -7.99 12.06 -8.77
C LEU A 233 -7.79 12.52 -10.21
N ARG A 234 -8.24 13.73 -10.51
CA ARG A 234 -7.95 14.36 -11.80
C ARG A 234 -6.48 14.81 -11.81
N ALA A 235 -5.68 14.09 -12.59
CA ALA A 235 -4.24 14.31 -12.73
C ALA A 235 -3.92 15.51 -13.64
N TYR A 236 -4.56 16.65 -13.38
CA TYR A 236 -4.21 17.90 -14.06
C TYR A 236 -2.76 18.28 -13.72
N PRO A 237 -1.98 18.84 -14.68
CA PRO A 237 -0.59 19.21 -14.46
C PRO A 237 -0.37 20.09 -13.22
N GLU A 238 -1.29 20.99 -12.90
CA GLU A 238 -1.24 21.88 -11.72
C GLU A 238 -1.32 21.09 -10.41
N ASN A 239 -2.19 20.08 -10.37
CA ASN A 239 -2.34 19.19 -9.22
C ASN A 239 -1.12 18.27 -9.07
N LEU A 240 -0.58 17.77 -10.18
CA LEU A 240 0.61 16.93 -10.18
C LEU A 240 1.85 17.71 -9.74
N GLN A 241 2.01 18.96 -10.14
CA GLN A 241 3.11 19.83 -9.71
C GLN A 241 3.12 20.01 -8.18
N THR A 242 1.95 20.11 -7.57
CA THR A 242 1.79 20.19 -6.10
C THR A 242 1.76 18.81 -5.42
N ARG A 243 2.10 17.73 -6.15
CA ARG A 243 2.07 16.34 -5.65
C ARG A 243 0.70 15.95 -5.05
N LEU A 244 -0.38 16.53 -5.58
CA LEU A 244 -1.76 16.30 -5.17
C LEU A 244 -2.10 16.76 -3.74
N VAL A 245 -1.19 17.43 -3.01
CA VAL A 245 -1.39 17.74 -1.57
C VAL A 245 -2.45 18.81 -1.32
N ASN A 246 -2.75 19.63 -2.33
CA ASN A 246 -3.75 20.70 -2.22
C ASN A 246 -5.18 20.22 -2.48
N LEU A 247 -5.34 18.98 -2.92
CA LEU A 247 -6.63 18.40 -3.22
C LEU A 247 -7.39 18.05 -1.93
N PRO A 248 -8.72 18.29 -1.86
CA PRO A 248 -9.52 17.88 -0.71
C PRO A 248 -9.48 16.36 -0.49
N GLU A 249 -9.36 15.58 -1.57
CA GLU A 249 -9.20 14.12 -1.54
C GLU A 249 -7.97 13.70 -0.73
N TRP A 250 -6.87 14.45 -0.82
CA TRP A 250 -5.66 14.19 -0.03
C TRP A 250 -5.96 14.26 1.47
N SER A 251 -6.57 15.37 1.89
CA SER A 251 -6.76 15.72 3.30
C SER A 251 -7.88 14.94 3.98
N TYR A 252 -8.95 14.58 3.24
CA TYR A 252 -10.15 13.96 3.83
C TYR A 252 -10.31 12.48 3.49
N PHE A 253 -9.67 12.00 2.42
CA PHE A 253 -9.84 10.62 1.97
C PHE A 253 -8.53 9.83 1.97
N MET A 254 -7.43 10.31 1.38
CA MET A 254 -6.22 9.51 1.13
C MET A 254 -5.36 9.29 2.35
N VAL A 255 -5.04 10.38 3.04
CA VAL A 255 -4.02 10.44 4.09
C VAL A 255 -4.53 10.03 5.48
N PRO A 256 -5.77 10.39 5.90
CA PRO A 256 -6.21 10.12 7.26
C PRO A 256 -6.34 8.63 7.55
N GLY A 257 -5.77 8.18 8.67
CA GLY A 257 -5.79 6.76 9.07
C GLY A 257 -7.20 6.21 9.30
N HIS A 258 -8.14 7.03 9.78
CA HIS A 258 -9.52 6.62 10.06
C HIS A 258 -10.28 6.14 8.81
N THR A 259 -9.91 6.61 7.62
CA THR A 259 -10.55 6.19 6.35
C THR A 259 -10.15 4.77 5.94
N SER A 260 -9.11 4.21 6.55
CA SER A 260 -8.58 2.86 6.28
C SER A 260 -8.89 1.87 7.41
N ILE A 261 -9.74 2.25 8.39
CA ILE A 261 -10.18 1.36 9.48
C ILE A 261 -10.81 0.08 8.92
N GLY A 262 -11.65 0.19 7.90
CA GLY A 262 -12.35 -0.96 7.34
C GLY A 262 -11.38 -1.96 6.70
N GLY A 263 -10.45 -1.50 5.87
CA GLY A 263 -9.41 -2.34 5.27
C GLY A 263 -8.53 -3.06 6.30
N TYR A 264 -8.10 -2.35 7.35
CA TYR A 264 -7.34 -2.96 8.45
C TYR A 264 -8.17 -3.99 9.22
N THR A 265 -9.45 -3.69 9.49
CA THR A 265 -10.39 -4.58 10.16
C THR A 265 -10.64 -5.86 9.36
N ILE A 266 -10.76 -5.77 8.04
CA ILE A 266 -10.83 -6.93 7.14
C ILE A 266 -9.59 -7.83 7.32
N GLY A 267 -8.41 -7.22 7.44
CA GLY A 267 -7.19 -7.94 7.81
C GLY A 267 -7.27 -8.63 9.17
N LEU A 268 -7.75 -7.94 10.21
CA LEU A 268 -7.91 -8.51 11.56
C LEU A 268 -8.85 -9.72 11.57
N ILE A 269 -9.99 -9.61 10.88
CA ILE A 269 -10.97 -10.69 10.72
C ILE A 269 -10.30 -11.87 10.01
N GLY A 270 -9.55 -11.60 8.95
CA GLY A 270 -8.82 -12.65 8.23
C GLY A 270 -7.81 -13.38 9.11
N GLY A 271 -6.99 -12.65 9.86
CA GLY A 271 -6.05 -13.25 10.82
C GLY A 271 -6.75 -14.08 11.92
N TYR A 272 -7.89 -13.61 12.42
CA TYR A 272 -8.69 -14.32 13.44
C TYR A 272 -9.32 -15.60 12.90
N LEU A 273 -9.91 -15.53 11.70
CA LEU A 273 -10.49 -16.69 11.03
C LEU A 273 -9.42 -17.71 10.63
N TYR A 274 -8.25 -17.25 10.20
CA TYR A 274 -7.09 -18.11 9.92
C TYR A 274 -6.61 -18.81 11.19
N TYR A 275 -6.45 -18.08 12.30
CA TYR A 275 -6.12 -18.66 13.61
C TYR A 275 -7.10 -19.77 14.01
N LYS A 276 -8.42 -19.53 13.91
CA LYS A 276 -9.46 -20.50 14.26
C LYS A 276 -9.47 -21.74 13.33
N ASN A 277 -9.06 -21.57 12.08
CA ASN A 277 -9.12 -22.60 11.05
C ASN A 277 -7.73 -23.17 10.65
N ARG A 278 -6.67 -22.91 11.44
CA ARG A 278 -5.28 -23.30 11.10
C ARG A 278 -5.09 -24.79 10.77
N ASN A 279 -5.93 -25.65 11.35
CA ASN A 279 -5.88 -27.11 11.15
C ASN A 279 -6.91 -27.65 10.14
N LYS A 280 -7.70 -26.78 9.49
CA LYS A 280 -8.79 -27.19 8.59
C LYS A 280 -8.47 -26.81 7.15
N LYS A 281 -8.71 -27.74 6.22
CA LYS A 281 -8.71 -27.45 4.78
C LYS A 281 -10.04 -26.82 4.41
N LEU A 282 -10.04 -25.50 4.16
CA LEU A 282 -11.26 -24.76 3.83
C LEU A 282 -11.69 -24.94 2.36
N PHE A 283 -10.73 -25.21 1.47
CA PHE A 283 -10.94 -25.36 0.03
C PHE A 283 -10.58 -26.78 -0.40
N ALA A 284 -11.59 -27.65 -0.42
CA ALA A 284 -11.43 -29.07 -0.75
C ALA A 284 -11.86 -29.39 -2.19
N LYS A 285 -12.77 -28.61 -2.77
CA LYS A 285 -13.44 -28.91 -4.04
C LYS A 285 -12.97 -27.97 -5.15
N THR A 286 -12.86 -28.48 -6.38
CA THR A 286 -12.38 -27.72 -7.56
C THR A 286 -13.20 -26.47 -7.86
N TYR A 287 -14.52 -26.51 -7.70
CA TYR A 287 -15.36 -25.32 -7.90
C TYR A 287 -15.02 -24.19 -6.92
N GLN A 288 -14.55 -24.52 -5.70
CA GLN A 288 -14.17 -23.51 -4.70
C GLN A 288 -12.87 -22.81 -5.13
N HIS A 289 -11.98 -23.49 -5.85
CA HIS A 289 -10.79 -22.86 -6.44
C HIS A 289 -11.16 -21.92 -7.59
N ILE A 290 -12.06 -22.34 -8.48
CA ILE A 290 -12.53 -21.50 -9.59
C ILE A 290 -13.24 -20.26 -9.04
N LEU A 291 -14.17 -20.45 -8.10
CA LEU A 291 -14.86 -19.36 -7.43
C LEU A 291 -13.87 -18.41 -6.74
N TRP A 292 -12.87 -18.95 -6.05
CA TRP A 292 -11.83 -18.15 -5.41
C TRP A 292 -11.06 -17.30 -6.43
N PHE A 293 -10.63 -17.89 -7.55
CA PHE A 293 -9.94 -17.15 -8.62
C PHE A 293 -10.80 -16.02 -9.17
N VAL A 294 -12.07 -16.31 -9.50
CA VAL A 294 -13.00 -15.29 -10.02
C VAL A 294 -13.18 -14.15 -9.02
N VAL A 295 -13.42 -14.49 -7.75
CA VAL A 295 -13.71 -13.51 -6.71
C VAL A 295 -12.50 -12.63 -6.39
N VAL A 296 -11.30 -13.22 -6.29
CA VAL A 296 -10.07 -12.48 -5.94
C VAL A 296 -9.73 -11.42 -6.96
N PHE A 297 -9.91 -11.69 -8.26
CA PHE A 297 -9.62 -10.72 -9.31
C PHE A 297 -10.80 -9.78 -9.60
N SER A 298 -12.04 -10.25 -9.38
CA SER A 298 -13.23 -9.45 -9.64
C SER A 298 -13.31 -8.22 -8.72
N PHE A 299 -13.08 -8.35 -7.41
CA PHE A 299 -13.22 -7.21 -6.49
C PHE A 299 -12.25 -6.04 -6.77
N PRO A 300 -10.93 -6.25 -6.92
CA PRO A 300 -10.02 -5.16 -7.30
C PRO A 300 -10.35 -4.58 -8.67
N LEU A 301 -10.71 -5.44 -9.63
CA LEU A 301 -11.01 -5.00 -10.99
C LEU A 301 -12.30 -4.17 -11.05
N THR A 302 -13.34 -4.54 -10.30
CA THR A 302 -14.59 -3.77 -10.26
C THR A 302 -14.37 -2.38 -9.67
N VAL A 303 -13.53 -2.23 -8.64
CA VAL A 303 -13.18 -0.91 -8.08
C VAL A 303 -12.50 -0.03 -9.14
N ILE A 304 -11.59 -0.59 -9.92
CA ILE A 304 -10.87 0.13 -10.99
C ILE A 304 -11.82 0.47 -12.16
N LEU A 305 -12.62 -0.50 -12.62
CA LEU A 305 -13.57 -0.30 -13.72
C LEU A 305 -14.68 0.68 -13.35
N LEU A 306 -15.16 0.64 -12.11
CA LEU A 306 -16.15 1.59 -11.63
C LEU A 306 -15.56 3.00 -11.53
N GLY A 307 -14.29 3.13 -11.15
CA GLY A 307 -13.56 4.40 -11.22
C GLY A 307 -13.50 4.95 -12.65
N LEU A 308 -13.26 4.10 -13.65
CA LEU A 308 -13.27 4.49 -15.06
C LEU A 308 -14.64 4.96 -15.54
N LEU A 309 -15.71 4.24 -15.20
CA LEU A 309 -17.08 4.59 -15.61
C LEU A 309 -17.53 5.92 -14.99
N LEU A 310 -17.13 6.19 -13.74
CA LEU A 310 -17.50 7.41 -13.02
C LEU A 310 -16.60 8.60 -13.35
N HIS A 311 -15.56 8.40 -14.17
CA HIS A 311 -14.64 9.43 -14.68
C HIS A 311 -15.04 9.96 -16.07
N ASP A 312 -16.19 9.55 -16.62
CA ASP A 312 -16.65 10.07 -17.91
C ASP A 312 -16.90 11.59 -17.82
N ASP A 313 -16.30 12.36 -18.73
CA ASP A 313 -16.43 13.83 -18.78
C ASP A 313 -17.89 14.29 -18.93
N ASN A 314 -18.77 13.42 -19.43
CA ASN A 314 -20.20 13.69 -19.58
C ASN A 314 -21.06 13.32 -18.35
N TYR A 315 -20.46 12.69 -17.34
CA TYR A 315 -21.18 12.23 -16.16
C TYR A 315 -20.62 12.88 -14.90
N THR A 316 -21.47 13.66 -14.23
CA THR A 316 -21.15 14.21 -12.91
C THR A 316 -21.84 13.36 -11.85
N PRO A 317 -21.10 12.54 -11.09
CA PRO A 317 -21.68 11.74 -10.03
C PRO A 317 -22.28 12.67 -8.97
N SER A 318 -23.46 12.32 -8.47
CA SER A 318 -24.06 13.00 -7.33
C SER A 318 -23.20 12.80 -6.07
N SER A 319 -23.28 13.73 -5.12
CA SER A 319 -22.52 13.62 -3.85
C SER A 319 -22.86 12.34 -3.08
N LEU A 320 -24.07 11.79 -3.25
CA LEU A 320 -24.45 10.50 -2.68
C LEU A 320 -23.74 9.32 -3.38
N GLU A 321 -23.69 9.30 -4.71
CA GLU A 321 -22.98 8.27 -5.48
C GLU A 321 -21.48 8.27 -5.13
N THR A 322 -20.88 9.45 -5.02
CA THR A 322 -19.50 9.60 -4.56
C THR A 322 -19.31 9.07 -3.14
N ALA A 323 -20.21 9.42 -2.21
CA ALA A 323 -20.15 8.93 -0.84
C ALA A 323 -20.21 7.39 -0.75
N VAL A 324 -21.10 6.77 -1.54
CA VAL A 324 -21.21 5.31 -1.60
C VAL A 324 -19.94 4.69 -2.19
N TYR A 325 -19.42 5.23 -3.30
CA TYR A 325 -18.20 4.73 -3.92
C TYR A 325 -17.00 4.84 -2.97
N VAL A 326 -16.79 6.01 -2.37
CA VAL A 326 -15.68 6.29 -1.47
C VAL A 326 -15.76 5.38 -0.23
N GLY A 327 -16.95 5.22 0.33
CA GLY A 327 -17.18 4.34 1.48
C GLY A 327 -16.90 2.87 1.20
N LEU A 328 -17.15 2.39 -0.02
CA LEU A 328 -17.06 0.97 -0.35
C LEU A 328 -15.77 0.56 -1.07
N SER A 329 -15.21 1.41 -1.93
CA SER A 329 -14.11 1.10 -2.86
C SER A 329 -12.90 0.47 -2.17
N ARG A 330 -12.36 1.14 -1.14
CA ARG A 330 -11.21 0.63 -0.35
C ARG A 330 -11.52 -0.67 0.37
N ASN A 331 -12.74 -0.80 0.89
CA ASN A 331 -13.18 -1.96 1.64
C ASN A 331 -13.37 -3.19 0.73
N LEU A 332 -13.94 -3.00 -0.45
CA LEU A 332 -14.08 -4.05 -1.47
C LEU A 332 -12.71 -4.52 -1.97
N TYR A 333 -11.80 -3.58 -2.25
CA TYR A 333 -10.42 -3.92 -2.61
C TYR A 333 -9.72 -4.71 -1.50
N ALA A 334 -9.78 -4.21 -0.25
CA ALA A 334 -9.20 -4.88 0.91
C ALA A 334 -9.77 -6.29 1.12
N PHE A 335 -11.07 -6.48 0.88
CA PHE A 335 -11.74 -7.77 0.95
C PHE A 335 -11.18 -8.75 -0.10
N GLY A 336 -11.03 -8.31 -1.35
CA GLY A 336 -10.39 -9.09 -2.41
C GLY A 336 -8.96 -9.54 -2.03
N MET A 337 -8.16 -8.62 -1.48
CA MET A 337 -6.79 -8.94 -1.04
C MET A 337 -6.75 -9.88 0.17
N CYS A 338 -7.69 -9.76 1.10
CA CYS A 338 -7.81 -10.67 2.25
C CYS A 338 -8.16 -12.10 1.81
N LEU A 339 -9.11 -12.24 0.86
CA LEU A 339 -9.42 -13.52 0.24
C LEU A 339 -8.22 -14.10 -0.52
N MET A 340 -7.45 -13.25 -1.19
CA MET A 340 -6.23 -13.67 -1.88
C MET A 340 -5.21 -14.29 -0.89
N ILE A 341 -5.00 -13.66 0.27
CA ILE A 341 -4.14 -14.20 1.33
C ILE A 341 -4.69 -15.54 1.83
N PHE A 342 -6.01 -15.65 2.07
CA PHE A 342 -6.64 -16.91 2.46
C PHE A 342 -6.38 -18.05 1.49
N GLY A 343 -6.55 -17.84 0.18
CA GLY A 343 -6.36 -18.92 -0.78
C GLY A 343 -4.89 -19.32 -0.93
N PHE A 344 -3.96 -18.35 -0.82
CA PHE A 344 -2.53 -18.66 -0.84
C PHE A 344 -2.07 -19.44 0.39
N THR A 345 -2.54 -19.09 1.59
CA THR A 345 -2.22 -19.87 2.82
C THR A 345 -2.75 -21.31 2.74
N GLN A 346 -3.81 -21.56 1.97
CA GLN A 346 -4.41 -22.88 1.73
C GLN A 346 -3.84 -23.60 0.49
N ASN A 347 -2.75 -23.09 -0.12
CA ASN A 347 -2.07 -23.66 -1.30
C ASN A 347 -2.90 -23.75 -2.60
N ILE A 348 -3.99 -22.99 -2.73
CA ILE A 348 -4.89 -23.06 -3.90
C ILE A 348 -4.20 -22.57 -5.19
N GLY A 349 -3.36 -21.52 -5.08
CA GLY A 349 -2.56 -21.02 -6.21
C GLY A 349 -1.24 -21.77 -6.41
N CYS A 350 -0.78 -22.54 -5.41
CA CYS A 350 0.54 -23.17 -5.44
C CYS A 350 0.55 -24.56 -6.11
N ARG A 351 -0.61 -25.15 -6.41
CA ARG A 351 -0.69 -26.44 -7.13
C ARG A 351 -0.23 -26.36 -8.59
N VAL A 352 -0.39 -25.21 -9.24
CA VAL A 352 0.18 -24.97 -10.58
C VAL A 352 1.72 -24.98 -10.53
N GLY A 353 2.31 -24.53 -9.41
CA GLY A 353 3.76 -24.60 -9.17
C GLY A 353 4.27 -25.90 -8.52
N GLN A 354 3.41 -26.75 -7.97
CA GLN A 354 3.82 -28.05 -7.42
C GLN A 354 3.91 -29.14 -8.49
N ARG A 355 3.07 -29.09 -9.54
CA ARG A 355 3.21 -30.00 -10.69
C ARG A 355 4.46 -29.68 -11.53
N HIS A 356 4.96 -28.45 -11.48
CA HIS A 356 6.21 -28.00 -12.11
C HIS A 356 7.36 -27.82 -11.11
N ARG A 357 7.31 -28.42 -9.91
CA ARG A 357 8.45 -28.38 -8.98
C ARG A 357 9.67 -29.16 -9.50
N ASN A 358 9.49 -30.00 -10.53
CA ASN A 358 10.56 -30.68 -11.25
C ASN A 358 11.01 -29.98 -12.55
N ASP A 359 10.33 -28.93 -13.01
CA ASP A 359 10.73 -28.24 -14.24
C ASP A 359 11.41 -26.91 -13.92
N THR A 360 12.69 -26.86 -14.23
CA THR A 360 13.57 -25.69 -14.33
C THR A 360 12.95 -24.49 -15.08
N GLY A 361 11.87 -24.68 -15.84
CA GLY A 361 11.13 -23.65 -16.58
C GLY A 361 10.42 -22.58 -15.73
N PHE A 362 9.90 -22.89 -14.53
CA PHE A 362 9.19 -21.87 -13.72
C PHE A 362 10.13 -20.96 -12.94
N ALA A 363 11.33 -21.43 -12.59
CA ALA A 363 12.41 -20.58 -12.09
C ALA A 363 12.92 -19.63 -13.19
N ILE A 364 12.92 -20.11 -14.44
CA ILE A 364 13.23 -19.31 -15.63
C ILE A 364 12.10 -18.30 -15.90
N LEU A 365 10.82 -18.65 -15.80
CA LEU A 365 9.71 -17.67 -15.94
C LEU A 365 9.71 -16.61 -14.83
N ARG A 366 10.15 -16.96 -13.62
CA ARG A 366 10.37 -15.98 -12.53
C ARG A 366 11.49 -15.01 -12.86
N LYS A 367 12.53 -15.46 -13.57
CA LYS A 367 13.63 -14.62 -14.10
C LYS A 367 13.22 -13.87 -15.38
N ILE A 368 12.47 -14.47 -16.29
CA ILE A 368 12.01 -13.88 -17.56
C ILE A 368 10.91 -12.85 -17.32
N PHE A 369 10.01 -13.01 -16.34
CA PHE A 369 9.03 -11.97 -16.04
C PHE A 369 9.70 -10.75 -15.42
N VAL A 370 10.67 -10.95 -14.51
CA VAL A 370 11.49 -9.86 -13.95
C VAL A 370 12.37 -9.20 -15.03
N LEU A 371 12.98 -9.99 -15.93
CA LEU A 371 13.82 -9.48 -17.01
C LEU A 371 13.04 -8.91 -18.20
N ARG A 372 11.82 -9.37 -18.49
CA ARG A 372 10.95 -8.74 -19.49
C ARG A 372 10.31 -7.49 -18.93
N VAL A 373 9.88 -7.47 -17.67
CA VAL A 373 9.41 -6.22 -17.06
C VAL A 373 10.57 -5.23 -16.99
N LEU A 374 11.80 -5.61 -16.67
CA LEU A 374 12.94 -4.69 -16.75
C LEU A 374 13.39 -4.36 -18.18
N GLY A 375 13.33 -5.31 -19.11
CA GLY A 375 13.77 -5.16 -20.52
C GLY A 375 12.79 -4.40 -21.40
N THR A 376 11.48 -4.49 -21.14
CA THR A 376 10.48 -3.63 -21.80
C THR A 376 10.63 -2.18 -21.34
N PHE A 377 11.11 -1.96 -20.10
CA PHE A 377 11.43 -0.63 -19.59
C PHE A 377 12.77 -0.11 -20.11
N HIS A 378 13.78 -0.96 -20.31
CA HIS A 378 15.03 -0.57 -20.99
C HIS A 378 14.79 -0.16 -22.44
N ASN A 379 13.97 -0.89 -23.21
CA ASN A 379 13.67 -0.51 -24.58
C ASN A 379 12.80 0.76 -24.69
N ASN A 380 11.85 1.00 -23.78
CA ASN A 380 11.00 2.20 -23.83
C ASN A 380 11.65 3.46 -23.26
N THR A 381 12.73 3.36 -22.46
CA THR A 381 13.45 4.55 -21.96
C THR A 381 14.50 5.09 -22.92
N TYR A 382 14.99 4.28 -23.87
CA TYR A 382 16.07 4.69 -24.79
C TYR A 382 15.66 4.86 -26.26
N THR A 383 14.48 4.40 -26.71
CA THR A 383 14.19 4.36 -28.16
C THR A 383 13.27 5.44 -28.74
N LYS A 384 12.90 6.49 -28.00
CA LYS A 384 12.26 7.69 -28.59
C LYS A 384 12.59 8.99 -27.83
N TRP A 385 13.84 9.44 -27.94
CA TRP A 385 14.17 10.86 -27.78
C TRP A 385 14.71 11.35 -29.13
N PRO A 386 13.94 12.12 -29.93
CA PRO A 386 14.44 12.66 -31.19
C PRO A 386 15.08 14.02 -30.94
N TYR A 387 16.24 14.07 -30.30
CA TYR A 387 17.13 15.25 -30.38
C TYR A 387 18.58 14.78 -30.31
N GLN A 388 19.18 14.59 -31.48
CA GLN A 388 20.62 14.69 -31.66
C GLN A 388 21.03 16.11 -31.27
N ILE A 389 21.86 16.23 -30.24
CA ILE A 389 22.72 17.40 -30.05
C ILE A 389 24.13 16.87 -30.25
N ASP A 390 24.51 16.74 -31.51
CA ASP A 390 25.89 16.67 -31.96
C ASP A 390 26.01 17.70 -33.08
N ASP A 391 27.15 18.39 -33.12
CA ASP A 391 27.57 19.47 -34.02
C ASP A 391 27.13 20.89 -33.66
N LEU A 392 27.90 21.52 -32.75
CA LEU A 392 28.27 22.94 -32.83
C LEU A 392 29.37 23.31 -31.83
N TYR A 393 30.55 22.71 -31.93
CA TYR A 393 31.81 23.30 -31.43
C TYR A 393 33.01 22.69 -32.18
N ILE A 394 33.38 23.31 -33.29
CA ILE A 394 34.77 23.38 -33.74
C ILE A 394 35.05 24.88 -33.92
N GLY A 395 36.08 25.37 -33.23
CA GLY A 395 36.52 26.77 -33.19
C GLY A 395 37.02 27.30 -34.54
N PRO A 396 37.83 28.37 -34.57
CA PRO A 396 38.90 28.69 -33.60
C PRO A 396 38.54 29.68 -32.49
#